data_AF-A0A4V2EZI7-F1
#
_entry.id   AF-A0A4V2EZI7-F1
#
_cell.length_a   1.000
_cell.length_b   1.000
_cell.length_c   1.000
_cell.angle_alpha   90.00
_cell.angle_beta   90.00
_cell.angle_gamma   90.00
#
_symmetry.space_group_name_H-M   'P 1'
#
loop_
_entity.id
_entity.type
_entity.pdbx_description
1 polymer ?
#
loop_
_entity_poly.entity_id
_entity_poly.type
_entity_poly.pdbx_seq_one_letter_code
_entity_poly.pdbx_strand_id
1 'polypeptide(L)'
;MTEQLRIWAGLQGFVSAAGLLALLLFFTLATPFGAEQQRWAWLGPVNDWLYVLGAAPWIIASVLLVERVRGGALLWILTGILCLLIAAGAFVTALMLAGRVGLNVQFLVATPMTLVGFIWLWPAAAAAVGASAVPSWVLPLSISILLAFVVGGAVVGGAFLVPAGSTMRNVLIVAGGIPVALAMIAFPAWWVILASNAR
;
A
#
# COMPACT_ATOMS: atom_id res chain seq x y z
N MET A 1 -16.87 12.77 -14.30
CA MET A 1 -15.76 12.70 -13.32
C MET A 1 -15.98 11.61 -12.27
N THR A 2 -17.14 11.54 -11.60
CA THR A 2 -17.44 10.49 -10.61
C THR A 2 -17.26 9.07 -11.17
N GLU A 3 -17.78 8.78 -12.37
CA GLU A 3 -17.65 7.44 -12.97
C GLU A 3 -16.19 7.05 -13.26
N GLN A 4 -15.38 7.98 -13.78
CA GLN A 4 -13.95 7.76 -13.98
C GLN A 4 -13.25 7.48 -12.64
N LEU A 5 -13.56 8.24 -11.59
CA LEU A 5 -13.02 7.99 -10.25
C LEU A 5 -13.38 6.58 -9.78
N ARG A 6 -14.62 6.13 -9.98
CA ARG A 6 -15.06 4.78 -9.60
C ARG A 6 -14.29 3.69 -10.33
N ILE A 7 -14.10 3.84 -11.64
CA ILE A 7 -13.37 2.87 -12.47
C ILE A 7 -11.91 2.78 -12.02
N TRP A 8 -11.22 3.92 -11.91
CA TRP A 8 -9.80 3.96 -11.55
C TRP A 8 -9.55 3.53 -10.10
N ALA A 9 -10.40 3.94 -9.16
CA ALA A 9 -10.34 3.47 -7.77
C ALA A 9 -10.61 1.96 -7.69
N GLY A 10 -11.59 1.46 -8.44
CA GLY A 10 -11.91 0.04 -8.49
C GLY A 10 -10.75 -0.79 -9.05
N LEU A 11 -10.14 -0.33 -10.14
CA LEU A 11 -8.97 -0.97 -10.74
C LEU A 11 -7.77 -0.97 -9.77
N GLN A 12 -7.52 0.14 -9.09
CA GLN A 12 -6.45 0.21 -8.09
C GLN A 12 -6.70 -0.74 -6.92
N GLY A 13 -7.93 -0.78 -6.40
CA GLY A 13 -8.31 -1.69 -5.33
C GLY A 13 -8.15 -3.16 -5.74
N PHE A 14 -8.57 -3.52 -6.95
CA PHE A 14 -8.45 -4.86 -7.49
C PHE A 14 -6.99 -5.28 -7.70
N VAL A 15 -6.19 -4.46 -8.39
CA VAL A 15 -4.77 -4.77 -8.67
C VAL A 15 -3.98 -4.88 -7.37
N SER A 16 -4.24 -3.98 -6.40
CA SER A 16 -3.60 -4.04 -5.08
C SER A 16 -4.00 -5.27 -4.29
N ALA A 17 -5.28 -5.67 -4.33
CA ALA A 17 -5.76 -6.89 -3.67
C ALA A 17 -5.15 -8.15 -4.32
N ALA A 18 -5.06 -8.19 -5.66
CA ALA A 18 -4.44 -9.28 -6.40
C ALA A 18 -2.94 -9.38 -6.10
N GLY A 19 -2.22 -8.25 -6.04
CA GLY A 19 -0.80 -8.21 -5.66
C GLY A 19 -0.58 -8.74 -4.24
N LEU A 20 -1.39 -8.27 -3.29
CA LEU A 20 -1.34 -8.75 -1.91
C LEU A 20 -1.62 -10.25 -1.79
N LEU A 21 -2.59 -10.77 -2.55
CA LEU A 21 -2.87 -12.19 -2.60
C LEU A 21 -1.68 -12.98 -3.16
N ALA A 22 -1.06 -12.51 -4.25
CA ALA A 22 0.14 -13.13 -4.81
C ALA A 22 1.29 -13.14 -3.78
N LEU A 23 1.47 -12.05 -3.03
CA LEU A 23 2.47 -11.95 -1.97
C LEU A 23 2.20 -12.91 -0.81
N LEU A 24 0.95 -13.00 -0.35
CA LEU A 24 0.55 -13.95 0.69
C LEU A 24 0.78 -15.40 0.25
N LEU A 25 0.41 -15.73 -0.99
CA LEU A 25 0.65 -17.06 -1.56
C LEU A 25 2.15 -17.33 -1.71
N PHE A 26 2.95 -16.33 -2.09
CA PHE A 26 4.41 -16.46 -2.15
C PHE A 26 4.99 -16.82 -0.79
N PHE A 27 4.67 -16.07 0.28
CA PHE A 27 5.20 -16.36 1.60
C PHE A 27 4.69 -17.67 2.21
N THR A 28 3.45 -18.06 1.91
CA THR A 28 2.85 -19.30 2.43
C THR A 28 3.29 -20.56 1.68
N LEU A 29 3.44 -20.49 0.36
CA LEU A 29 3.74 -21.65 -0.49
C LEU A 29 5.21 -21.77 -0.88
N ALA A 30 5.89 -20.65 -1.16
CA ALA A 30 7.25 -20.69 -1.70
C ALA A 30 8.33 -20.80 -0.61
N THR A 31 7.97 -20.61 0.67
CA THR A 31 8.91 -20.56 1.80
C THR A 31 10.18 -19.77 1.44
N PRO A 32 10.09 -18.46 1.15
CA PRO A 32 11.19 -17.70 0.55
C PRO A 32 12.46 -17.63 1.40
N PHE A 33 12.37 -18.02 2.67
CA PHE A 33 13.50 -18.10 3.60
C PHE A 33 13.87 -19.56 3.98
N GLY A 34 13.27 -20.55 3.32
CA GLY A 34 13.51 -21.98 3.49
C GLY A 34 14.22 -22.60 2.28
N ALA A 35 14.14 -23.93 2.12
CA ALA A 35 14.68 -24.61 0.95
C ALA A 35 13.98 -24.13 -0.34
N GLU A 36 14.74 -23.87 -1.41
CA GLU A 36 14.22 -23.34 -2.68
C GLU A 36 13.04 -24.16 -3.22
N GLN A 37 11.83 -23.59 -3.19
CA GLN A 37 10.67 -24.15 -3.88
C GLN A 37 10.47 -23.42 -5.22
N GLN A 38 11.22 -23.85 -6.25
CA GLN A 38 11.15 -23.24 -7.59
C GLN A 38 9.74 -23.18 -8.17
N ARG A 39 8.85 -24.11 -7.79
CA ARG A 39 7.46 -24.20 -8.29
C ARG A 39 6.64 -22.92 -8.04
N TRP A 40 6.89 -22.20 -6.95
CA TRP A 40 6.09 -21.05 -6.52
C TRP A 40 6.86 -19.73 -6.52
N ALA A 41 8.15 -19.77 -6.91
CA ALA A 41 9.02 -18.61 -6.94
C ALA A 41 8.51 -17.48 -7.87
N TRP A 42 7.72 -17.82 -8.89
CA TRP A 42 7.12 -16.89 -9.84
C TRP A 42 6.07 -15.94 -9.21
N LEU A 43 5.54 -16.25 -8.02
CA LEU A 43 4.56 -15.41 -7.34
C LEU A 43 5.14 -14.06 -6.88
N GLY A 44 6.43 -14.02 -6.54
CA GLY A 44 7.15 -12.78 -6.21
C GLY A 44 7.15 -11.80 -7.41
N PRO A 45 7.72 -12.19 -8.57
CA PRO A 45 7.66 -11.40 -9.79
C PRO A 45 6.25 -11.00 -10.23
N VAL A 46 5.24 -11.85 -10.00
CA VAL A 46 3.83 -11.48 -10.28
C VAL A 46 3.34 -10.34 -9.39
N ASN A 47 3.62 -10.38 -8.09
CA ASN A 47 3.33 -9.25 -7.20
C ASN A 47 4.01 -7.96 -7.68
N ASP A 48 5.28 -8.05 -8.09
CA ASP A 48 6.05 -6.90 -8.56
C ASP A 48 5.48 -6.33 -9.87
N TRP A 49 5.08 -7.17 -10.82
CA TRP A 49 4.41 -6.72 -12.05
C TRP A 49 3.05 -6.11 -11.77
N LEU A 50 2.25 -6.68 -10.86
CA LEU A 50 0.97 -6.10 -10.46
C LEU A 50 1.17 -4.73 -9.82
N TYR A 51 2.21 -4.54 -9.03
CA TYR A 51 2.58 -3.23 -8.51
C TYR A 51 2.92 -2.23 -9.63
N VAL A 52 3.73 -2.62 -10.63
CA VAL A 52 4.07 -1.78 -11.79
C VAL A 52 2.81 -1.39 -12.58
N LEU A 53 1.93 -2.35 -12.85
CA LEU A 53 0.67 -2.13 -13.58
C LEU A 53 -0.33 -1.29 -12.76
N GLY A 54 -0.34 -1.45 -11.43
CA GLY A 54 -1.19 -0.71 -10.50
C GLY A 54 -0.78 0.75 -10.30
N ALA A 55 0.44 1.13 -10.71
CA ALA A 55 0.93 2.49 -10.55
C ALA A 55 0.06 3.55 -11.23
N ALA A 56 -0.32 3.32 -12.50
CA ALA A 56 -1.16 4.25 -13.24
C ALA A 56 -2.58 4.37 -12.64
N PRO A 57 -3.31 3.27 -12.35
CA PRO A 57 -4.56 3.33 -11.62
C PRO A 57 -4.48 4.08 -10.30
N TRP A 58 -3.43 3.85 -9.52
CA TRP A 58 -3.24 4.55 -8.23
C TRP A 58 -3.10 6.06 -8.43
N ILE A 59 -2.20 6.48 -9.32
CA ILE A 59 -1.95 7.90 -9.62
C ILE A 59 -3.25 8.57 -10.09
N ILE A 60 -3.92 7.99 -11.08
CA ILE A 60 -5.11 8.57 -11.68
C ILE A 60 -6.24 8.65 -10.64
N ALA A 61 -6.48 7.59 -9.88
CA ALA A 61 -7.52 7.58 -8.85
C ALA A 61 -7.26 8.61 -7.74
N SER A 62 -6.01 8.75 -7.29
CA SER A 62 -5.63 9.76 -6.30
C SER A 62 -5.87 11.18 -6.81
N VAL A 63 -5.46 11.50 -8.05
CA VAL A 63 -5.67 12.83 -8.65
C VAL A 63 -7.16 13.12 -8.83
N LEU A 64 -7.92 12.18 -9.40
CA LEU A 64 -9.36 12.32 -9.60
C LEU A 64 -10.12 12.49 -8.29
N LEU A 65 -9.67 11.84 -7.21
CA LEU A 65 -10.27 12.01 -5.89
C LEU A 65 -10.07 13.44 -5.39
N VAL A 66 -8.84 13.96 -5.44
CA VAL A 66 -8.52 15.30 -4.94
C VAL A 66 -9.25 16.38 -5.74
N GLU A 67 -9.32 16.24 -7.05
CA GLU A 67 -10.17 17.07 -7.92
C GLU A 67 -11.65 17.01 -7.48
N ARG A 68 -12.18 15.81 -7.27
CA ARG A 68 -13.59 15.60 -6.89
C ARG A 68 -13.97 16.23 -5.56
N VAL A 69 -13.07 16.18 -4.57
CA VAL A 69 -13.33 16.76 -3.24
C VAL A 69 -12.93 18.24 -3.15
N ARG A 70 -12.45 18.83 -4.26
CA ARG A 70 -11.88 20.19 -4.29
C ARG A 70 -10.82 20.38 -3.20
N GLY A 71 -9.87 19.45 -3.16
CA GLY A 71 -8.86 19.40 -2.10
C GLY A 71 -8.09 20.70 -1.95
N GLY A 72 -7.80 21.09 -0.70
CA GLY A 72 -6.94 22.23 -0.40
C GLY A 72 -5.47 21.97 -0.79
N ALA A 73 -4.64 23.01 -0.70
CA ALA A 73 -3.23 22.97 -1.11
C ALA A 73 -2.44 21.81 -0.48
N LEU A 74 -2.65 21.53 0.81
CA LEU A 74 -1.97 20.43 1.50
C LEU A 74 -2.27 19.06 0.87
N LEU A 75 -3.55 18.79 0.55
CA LEU A 75 -3.96 17.51 -0.04
C LEU A 75 -3.38 17.36 -1.46
N TRP A 76 -3.33 18.45 -2.22
CA TRP A 76 -2.65 18.47 -3.52
C TRP A 76 -1.15 18.20 -3.43
N ILE A 77 -0.45 18.84 -2.49
CA ILE A 77 0.99 18.61 -2.27
C ILE A 77 1.24 17.14 -1.90
N LEU A 78 0.48 16.59 -0.95
CA LEU A 78 0.61 15.19 -0.55
C LEU A 78 0.31 14.24 -1.73
N THR A 79 -0.68 14.57 -2.55
CA THR A 79 -1.01 13.78 -3.75
C THR A 79 0.09 13.83 -4.79
N GLY A 80 0.67 15.01 -5.03
CA GLY A 80 1.81 15.17 -5.95
C GLY A 80 3.02 14.35 -5.49
N ILE A 81 3.38 14.44 -4.20
CA ILE A 81 4.46 13.64 -3.61
C ILE A 81 4.16 12.14 -3.74
N LEU A 82 2.93 11.72 -3.43
CA LEU A 82 2.50 10.34 -3.57
C LEU A 82 2.64 9.85 -5.02
N CYS A 83 2.17 10.63 -6.00
CA CYS A 83 2.26 10.27 -7.42
C CYS A 83 3.70 10.12 -7.88
N LEU A 84 4.59 11.03 -7.47
CA LEU A 84 6.02 10.95 -7.79
C LEU A 84 6.65 9.68 -7.19
N LEU A 85 6.33 9.36 -5.94
CA LEU A 85 6.84 8.16 -5.27
C LEU A 85 6.30 6.87 -5.88
N ILE A 86 5.03 6.83 -6.30
CA ILE A 86 4.45 5.69 -7.02
C ILE A 86 5.16 5.50 -8.35
N ALA A 87 5.35 6.57 -9.13
CA ALA A 87 6.04 6.49 -10.41
C ALA A 87 7.50 6.04 -10.25
N ALA A 88 8.22 6.60 -9.28
CA ALA A 88 9.59 6.21 -8.96
C ALA A 88 9.69 4.75 -8.51
N GLY A 89 8.77 4.31 -7.64
CA GLY A 89 8.72 2.93 -7.18
C GLY A 89 8.40 1.96 -8.33
N ALA A 90 7.42 2.27 -9.19
CA ALA A 90 7.09 1.44 -10.35
C ALA A 90 8.28 1.33 -11.31
N PHE A 91 8.97 2.44 -11.57
CA PHE A 91 10.16 2.45 -12.40
C PHE A 91 11.30 1.59 -11.81
N VAL A 92 11.59 1.75 -10.51
CA VAL A 92 12.63 0.97 -9.83
C VAL A 92 12.28 -0.51 -9.77
N THR A 93 11.01 -0.86 -9.53
CA THR A 93 10.54 -2.25 -9.57
C THR A 93 10.69 -2.85 -10.98
N ALA A 94 10.40 -2.08 -12.04
CA ALA A 94 10.63 -2.53 -13.42
C ALA A 94 12.12 -2.76 -13.71
N LEU A 95 13.01 -1.89 -13.23
CA LEU A 95 14.45 -2.08 -13.33
C LEU A 95 14.92 -3.32 -12.55
N MET A 96 14.34 -3.59 -11.38
CA MET A 96 14.64 -4.77 -10.58
C MET A 96 14.25 -6.04 -11.33
N LEU A 97 13.05 -6.08 -11.90
CA LEU A 97 12.55 -7.18 -12.73
C LEU A 97 13.42 -7.40 -13.98
N ALA A 98 14.02 -6.35 -14.52
CA ALA A 98 14.98 -6.41 -15.62
C ALA A 98 16.41 -6.78 -15.18
N GLY A 99 16.65 -7.07 -13.89
CA GLY A 99 17.96 -7.43 -13.34
C GLY A 99 18.96 -6.27 -13.27
N ARG A 100 18.49 -5.01 -13.33
CA ARG A 100 19.36 -3.82 -13.36
C ARG A 100 19.63 -3.24 -11.97
N VAL A 101 18.75 -3.47 -11.01
CA VAL A 101 18.91 -3.05 -9.62
C VAL A 101 18.50 -4.17 -8.67
N GLY A 102 19.05 -4.16 -7.46
CA GLY A 102 18.72 -5.14 -6.42
C GLY A 102 17.48 -4.77 -5.62
N LEU A 103 16.97 -5.74 -4.86
CA LEU A 103 15.81 -5.59 -3.97
C LEU A 103 16.04 -4.53 -2.87
N ASN A 104 17.29 -4.29 -2.47
CA ASN A 104 17.65 -3.22 -1.54
C ASN A 104 17.28 -1.83 -2.06
N VAL A 105 17.46 -1.56 -3.36
CA VAL A 105 17.10 -0.28 -3.99
C VAL A 105 15.59 -0.14 -4.06
N GLN A 106 14.89 -1.21 -4.44
CA GLN A 106 13.43 -1.25 -4.46
C GLN A 106 12.86 -0.98 -3.07
N PHE A 107 13.42 -1.62 -2.02
CA PHE A 107 12.98 -1.45 -0.65
C PHE A 107 13.14 -0.01 -0.15
N LEU A 108 14.26 0.65 -0.49
CA LEU A 108 14.52 2.05 -0.13
C LEU A 108 13.51 3.02 -0.75
N VAL A 109 12.96 2.71 -1.93
CA VAL A 109 11.95 3.55 -2.61
C VAL A 109 10.53 3.17 -2.19
N ALA A 110 10.24 1.88 -2.02
CA ALA A 110 8.93 1.38 -1.63
C ALA A 110 8.55 1.79 -0.21
N THR A 111 9.50 1.84 0.72
CA THR A 111 9.27 2.23 2.13
C THR A 111 8.69 3.65 2.27
N PRO A 112 9.34 4.73 1.77
CA PRO A 112 8.79 6.07 1.86
C PRO A 112 7.49 6.23 1.05
N MET A 113 7.38 5.58 -0.11
CA MET A 113 6.13 5.58 -0.88
C MET A 113 4.96 5.03 -0.06
N THR A 114 5.16 3.87 0.57
CA THR A 114 4.14 3.21 1.40
C THR A 114 3.74 4.10 2.58
N LEU A 115 4.73 4.67 3.28
CA LEU A 115 4.49 5.60 4.39
C LEU A 115 3.66 6.81 3.95
N VAL A 116 4.03 7.45 2.83
CA VAL A 116 3.28 8.59 2.28
C VAL A 116 1.88 8.17 1.85
N GLY A 117 1.70 6.98 1.27
CA GLY A 117 0.39 6.43 0.91
C GLY A 117 -0.55 6.30 2.11
N PHE A 118 -0.05 5.80 3.25
CA PHE A 118 -0.83 5.73 4.48
C PHE A 118 -1.09 7.11 5.10
N ILE A 119 -0.10 8.01 5.11
CA ILE A 119 -0.28 9.38 5.59
C ILE A 119 -1.32 10.13 4.75
N TRP A 120 -1.31 9.94 3.43
CA TRP A 120 -2.25 10.55 2.49
C TRP A 120 -3.69 10.06 2.69
N LEU A 121 -3.87 8.80 3.11
CA LEU A 121 -5.19 8.16 3.25
C LEU A 121 -6.11 8.94 4.21
N TRP A 122 -5.58 9.44 5.33
CA TRP A 122 -6.36 10.16 6.33
C TRP A 122 -6.95 11.50 5.81
N PRO A 123 -6.15 12.47 5.31
CA PRO A 123 -6.69 13.72 4.77
C PRO A 123 -7.54 13.48 3.52
N ALA A 124 -7.22 12.48 2.69
CA ALA A 124 -8.05 12.10 1.55
C ALA A 124 -9.43 11.60 1.99
N ALA A 125 -9.49 10.72 3.00
CA ALA A 125 -10.75 10.23 3.56
C ALA A 125 -11.55 11.33 4.25
N ALA A 126 -10.89 12.22 5.01
CA ALA A 126 -11.56 13.36 5.65
C ALA A 126 -12.21 14.27 4.61
N ALA A 127 -11.49 14.60 3.53
CA ALA A 127 -12.02 15.40 2.44
C ALA A 127 -13.15 14.68 1.68
N ALA A 128 -13.01 13.37 1.45
CA ALA A 128 -14.04 12.57 0.79
C ALA A 128 -15.33 12.46 1.62
N VAL A 129 -15.23 12.30 2.95
CA VAL A 129 -16.37 12.33 3.86
C VAL A 129 -16.99 13.72 3.91
N GLY A 130 -16.19 14.78 4.02
CA GLY A 130 -16.66 16.17 4.02
C GLY A 130 -17.40 16.54 2.73
N ALA A 131 -16.96 15.99 1.59
CA ALA A 131 -17.62 16.15 0.29
C ALA A 131 -18.80 15.19 0.08
N SER A 132 -19.17 14.37 1.08
CA SER A 132 -20.19 13.32 0.98
C SER A 132 -19.95 12.31 -0.16
N ALA A 133 -18.70 12.14 -0.58
CA ALA A 133 -18.30 11.20 -1.62
C ALA A 133 -18.20 9.76 -1.09
N VAL A 134 -18.01 9.59 0.23
CA VAL A 134 -17.99 8.29 0.92
C VAL A 134 -18.69 8.38 2.28
N PRO A 135 -19.14 7.25 2.86
CA PRO A 135 -19.76 7.24 4.18
C PRO A 135 -18.82 7.73 5.30
N SER A 136 -19.38 8.32 6.35
CA SER A 136 -18.61 8.91 7.46
C SER A 136 -17.74 7.91 8.23
N TRP A 137 -18.13 6.63 8.28
CA TRP A 137 -17.33 5.57 8.93
C TRP A 137 -16.00 5.28 8.22
N VAL A 138 -15.81 5.73 6.97
CA VAL A 138 -14.55 5.57 6.23
C VAL A 138 -13.42 6.40 6.86
N LEU A 139 -13.75 7.53 7.50
CA LEU A 139 -12.76 8.36 8.20
C LEU A 139 -12.09 7.63 9.38
N PRO A 140 -12.84 7.11 10.39
CA PRO A 140 -12.21 6.36 11.48
C PRO A 140 -11.49 5.11 10.97
N LEU A 141 -11.99 4.43 9.94
CA LEU A 141 -11.24 3.33 9.30
C LEU A 141 -9.87 3.79 8.79
N SER A 142 -9.82 4.91 8.06
CA SER A 142 -8.57 5.42 7.48
C SER A 142 -7.54 5.80 8.55
N ILE A 143 -8.01 6.35 9.68
CA ILE A 143 -7.18 6.63 10.85
C ILE A 143 -6.68 5.32 11.47
N SER A 144 -7.55 4.31 11.65
CA SER A 144 -7.15 3.01 12.18
C SER A 144 -6.11 2.32 11.30
N ILE A 145 -6.23 2.41 9.97
CA ILE A 145 -5.26 1.88 9.02
C ILE A 145 -3.90 2.56 9.21
N LEU A 146 -3.87 3.90 9.25
CA LEU A 146 -2.64 4.67 9.46
C LEU A 146 -1.98 4.32 10.81
N LEU A 147 -2.76 4.29 11.89
CA LEU A 147 -2.25 3.97 13.22
C LEU A 147 -1.73 2.53 13.30
N ALA A 148 -2.44 1.56 12.72
CA ALA A 148 -2.00 0.17 12.66
C ALA A 148 -0.66 0.04 11.91
N PHE A 149 -0.49 0.77 10.81
CA PHE A 149 0.77 0.81 10.06
C PHE A 149 1.90 1.46 10.87
N VAL A 150 1.67 2.65 11.45
CA VAL A 150 2.70 3.40 12.18
C VAL A 150 3.10 2.70 13.47
N VAL A 151 2.13 2.32 14.30
CA VAL A 151 2.39 1.65 15.59
C VAL A 151 2.97 0.27 15.36
N GLY A 152 2.38 -0.52 14.47
CA GLY A 152 2.90 -1.84 14.13
C GLY A 152 4.30 -1.77 13.53
N GLY A 153 4.54 -0.83 12.62
CA GLY A 153 5.85 -0.56 12.03
C GLY A 153 6.89 -0.14 13.07
N ALA A 154 6.53 0.71 14.03
CA ALA A 154 7.41 1.10 15.14
C ALA A 154 7.74 -0.09 16.06
N VAL A 155 6.78 -0.97 16.35
CA VAL A 155 7.00 -2.18 17.14
C VAL A 155 7.94 -3.15 16.40
N VAL A 156 7.71 -3.38 15.10
CA VAL A 156 8.59 -4.21 14.27
C VAL A 156 9.99 -3.59 14.18
N GLY A 157 10.08 -2.27 13.96
CA GLY A 157 11.35 -1.54 13.92
C GLY A 157 12.12 -1.66 15.24
N GLY A 158 11.43 -1.51 16.37
CA GLY A 158 11.99 -1.70 17.71
C GLY A 158 12.50 -3.12 17.96
N ALA A 159 11.94 -4.14 17.30
CA ALA A 159 12.42 -5.51 17.39
C ALA A 159 13.88 -5.67 16.93
N PHE A 160 14.37 -4.79 16.05
CA PHE A 160 15.76 -4.81 15.57
C PHE A 160 16.76 -4.23 16.59
N LEU A 161 16.28 -3.62 17.68
CA LEU A 161 17.09 -3.20 18.82
C LEU A 161 17.34 -4.37 19.80
N VAL A 162 16.66 -5.51 19.59
CA VAL A 162 16.73 -6.71 20.44
C VAL A 162 17.62 -7.78 19.78
N PRO A 163 18.42 -8.55 20.55
CA PRO A 163 19.30 -9.57 19.98
C PRO A 163 18.60 -10.56 19.04
N ALA A 164 19.29 -10.90 17.95
CA ALA A 164 18.84 -11.90 16.99
C ALA A 164 18.64 -13.27 17.67
N GLY A 165 17.60 -14.00 17.27
CA GLY A 165 17.27 -15.32 17.82
C GLY A 165 16.57 -15.31 19.19
N SER A 166 16.41 -14.15 19.84
CA SER A 166 15.69 -14.05 21.11
C SER A 166 14.16 -14.20 20.93
N THR A 167 13.50 -14.81 21.92
CA THR A 167 12.03 -14.92 21.96
C THR A 167 11.36 -13.54 21.92
N MET A 168 11.93 -12.55 22.62
CA MET A 168 11.41 -11.18 22.64
C MET A 168 11.39 -10.56 21.24
N ARG A 169 12.45 -10.74 20.44
CA ARG A 169 12.49 -10.24 19.05
C ARG A 169 11.38 -10.86 18.20
N ASN A 170 11.16 -12.17 18.31
CA ASN A 170 10.09 -12.84 17.58
C ASN A 170 8.70 -12.35 18.01
N VAL A 171 8.48 -12.16 19.32
CA VAL A 171 7.22 -11.63 19.86
C VAL A 171 6.95 -10.22 19.31
N LEU A 172 7.95 -9.34 19.30
CA LEU A 172 7.79 -7.97 18.76
C LEU A 172 7.51 -7.98 17.25
N ILE A 173 8.22 -8.82 16.47
CA ILE A 173 7.96 -8.96 15.03
C ILE A 173 6.52 -9.41 14.77
N VAL A 174 6.02 -10.40 15.51
CA VAL A 174 4.65 -10.92 15.33
C VAL A 174 3.62 -9.89 15.81
N ALA A 175 3.79 -9.33 17.01
CA ALA A 175 2.86 -8.39 17.61
C ALA A 175 2.74 -7.09 16.81
N GLY A 176 3.84 -6.58 16.24
CA GLY A 176 3.83 -5.42 15.35
C GLY A 176 3.44 -5.76 13.91
N GLY A 177 3.81 -6.95 13.43
CA GLY A 177 3.56 -7.41 12.07
C GLY A 177 2.09 -7.63 11.77
N ILE A 178 1.32 -8.14 12.74
CA ILE A 178 -0.14 -8.35 12.57
C ILE A 178 -0.88 -7.04 12.25
N PRO A 179 -0.77 -5.96 13.04
CA PRO A 179 -1.35 -4.66 12.69
C PRO A 179 -0.91 -4.13 11.32
N VAL A 180 0.38 -4.25 10.98
CA VAL A 180 0.89 -3.83 9.66
C VAL A 180 0.23 -4.63 8.54
N ALA A 181 0.13 -5.96 8.68
CA ALA A 181 -0.51 -6.82 7.69
C ALA A 181 -2.00 -6.47 7.52
N LEU A 182 -2.71 -6.20 8.61
CA LEU A 182 -4.10 -5.75 8.57
C LEU A 182 -4.25 -4.40 7.85
N ALA A 183 -3.33 -3.45 8.11
CA ALA A 183 -3.31 -2.18 7.39
C ALA A 183 -3.08 -2.37 5.88
N MET A 184 -2.17 -3.28 5.50
CA MET A 184 -1.91 -3.63 4.10
C MET A 184 -3.12 -4.26 3.41
N ILE A 185 -3.93 -5.07 4.12
CA ILE A 185 -5.18 -5.64 3.60
C ILE A 185 -6.28 -4.58 3.50
N ALA A 186 -6.35 -3.67 4.47
CA ALA A 186 -7.38 -2.64 4.51
C ALA A 186 -7.16 -1.54 3.46
N PHE A 187 -5.92 -1.30 3.02
CA PHE A 187 -5.59 -0.33 1.97
C PHE A 187 -6.29 -0.60 0.63
N PRO A 188 -6.23 -1.80 0.00
CA PRO A 188 -7.00 -2.08 -1.21
C PRO A 188 -8.51 -2.04 -0.97
N ALA A 189 -8.98 -2.49 0.20
CA ALA A 189 -10.40 -2.42 0.55
C ALA A 189 -10.91 -0.97 0.57
N TRP A 190 -10.10 -0.01 1.04
CA TRP A 190 -10.43 1.40 1.01
C TRP A 190 -10.72 1.92 -0.40
N TRP A 191 -9.91 1.52 -1.39
CA TRP A 191 -10.14 1.87 -2.79
C TRP A 191 -11.42 1.26 -3.36
N VAL A 192 -11.74 0.02 -2.99
CA VAL A 192 -13.01 -0.64 -3.37
C VAL A 192 -14.21 0.06 -2.74
N ILE A 193 -14.11 0.49 -1.48
CA ILE A 193 -15.14 1.27 -0.79
C ILE A 193 -15.37 2.59 -1.53
N LEU A 194 -14.30 3.31 -1.89
CA LEU A 194 -14.39 4.55 -2.66
C LEU A 194 -15.08 4.30 -4.02
N ALA A 195 -14.68 3.27 -4.76
CA ALA A 195 -15.27 2.92 -6.05
C ALA A 195 -16.77 2.58 -5.97
N SER A 196 -17.17 1.96 -4.86
CA SER A 196 -18.55 1.53 -4.62
C SER A 196 -19.46 2.68 -4.17
N ASN A 197 -18.89 3.70 -3.53
CA ASN A 197 -19.65 4.76 -2.87
C ASN A 197 -19.51 6.15 -3.49
N ALA A 198 -18.51 6.40 -4.35
CA ALA A 198 -18.33 7.70 -4.97
C ALA A 198 -19.60 8.11 -5.75
N ARG A 199 -20.23 9.19 -5.29
CA ARG A 199 -21.40 9.86 -5.88
C ARG A 199 -20.99 11.25 -6.33
#